data_AF-A0A928DWZ4-F1
#
_entry.id   AF-A0A928DWZ4-F1
#
_cell.length_a   1.000
_cell.length_b   1.000
_cell.length_c   1.000
_cell.angle_alpha   90.00
_cell.angle_beta   90.00
_cell.angle_gamma   90.00
#
_symmetry.space_group_name_H-M   'P 1'
#
loop_
_entity.id
_entity.type
_entity.pdbx_description
1 polymer ?
#
loop_
_entity_poly.entity_id
_entity_poly.type
_entity_poly.pdbx_seq_one_letter_code
_entity_poly.pdbx_strand_id
1 'polypeptide(L)'
;MSDDRTFDPTPRHRQKMRAKGETALSRDLVSASMLLSGMLIFWGVGEFLGSVPIQFAESAWSDGAVLEMTPELFLQKWNFWIWTALFLVIPFLAMIPITVVLVSLIQTRFLFLPSKLSPQWKNLNPLTGLSRIFSLDSLVVVGFGLLKITLVASFIMWMVFRQLPQFGNLCRLEFHEAILRMKGLILGTGLQISLVLFCLALADYGWQFYRHKQRLKMTFEELREEIRQQERAK
;
A
#
# COMPACT_ATOMS: atom_id res chain seq x y z
N MET A 1 15.96 -32.00 2.89
CA MET A 1 15.31 -32.64 4.06
C MET A 1 13.98 -31.93 4.36
N SER A 2 13.03 -31.91 3.42
CA SER A 2 11.80 -31.10 3.53
C SER A 2 10.56 -31.80 2.98
N ASP A 3 10.59 -33.12 2.80
CA ASP A 3 9.52 -33.88 2.11
C ASP A 3 8.60 -34.68 3.05
N ASP A 4 8.87 -34.70 4.36
CA ASP A 4 8.05 -35.46 5.33
C ASP A 4 6.92 -34.67 6.00
N ARG A 5 6.71 -33.40 5.60
CA ARG A 5 5.66 -32.53 6.19
C ARG A 5 4.35 -32.64 5.42
N THR A 6 3.58 -33.68 5.72
CA THR A 6 2.31 -33.99 5.04
C THR A 6 1.07 -33.74 5.91
N PHE A 7 1.21 -33.67 7.24
CA PHE A 7 0.08 -33.57 8.16
C PHE A 7 -0.38 -32.13 8.39
N ASP A 8 -1.69 -31.93 8.50
CA ASP A 8 -2.26 -30.62 8.80
C ASP A 8 -1.89 -30.18 10.23
N PRO A 9 -1.58 -28.88 10.44
CA PRO A 9 -1.21 -28.37 11.76
C PRO A 9 -2.39 -28.44 12.74
N THR A 10 -2.12 -28.93 13.95
CA THR A 10 -3.08 -28.92 15.05
C THR A 10 -3.45 -27.48 15.47
N PRO A 11 -4.57 -27.27 16.19
CA PRO A 11 -4.94 -25.95 16.70
C PRO A 11 -3.86 -25.32 17.59
N ARG A 12 -3.17 -26.14 18.40
CA ARG A 12 -2.10 -25.70 19.29
C ARG A 12 -0.87 -25.27 18.50
N HIS A 13 -0.48 -26.02 17.47
CA HIS A 13 0.61 -25.63 16.57
C HIS A 13 0.32 -24.29 15.87
N ARG A 14 -0.90 -24.12 15.34
CA ARG A 14 -1.32 -22.85 14.72
C ARG A 14 -1.24 -21.68 15.69
N GLN A 15 -1.73 -21.84 16.91
CA GLN A 15 -1.64 -20.80 17.94
C GLN A 15 -0.20 -20.48 18.32
N LYS A 16 0.66 -21.50 18.46
CA LYS A 16 2.09 -21.33 18.76
C LYS A 16 2.82 -20.57 17.65
N MET A 17 2.56 -20.88 16.38
CA MET A 17 3.16 -20.19 15.24
C MET A 17 2.64 -18.76 15.11
N ARG A 18 1.35 -18.52 15.38
CA ARG A 18 0.80 -17.15 15.48
C ARG A 18 1.39 -16.37 16.66
N ALA A 19 1.61 -17.00 17.82
CA ALA A 19 2.27 -16.38 18.98
C ALA A 19 3.77 -16.09 18.74
N LYS A 20 4.38 -16.74 17.73
CA LYS A 20 5.70 -16.38 17.21
C LYS A 20 5.65 -15.29 16.13
N GLY A 21 4.45 -14.81 15.78
CA GLY A 21 4.20 -13.79 14.77
C GLY A 21 4.49 -14.27 13.35
N GLU A 22 4.45 -15.58 13.09
CA GLU A 22 4.51 -16.11 11.74
C GLU A 22 3.11 -16.01 11.11
N THR A 23 2.96 -15.09 10.17
CA THR A 23 1.72 -14.89 9.40
C THR A 23 2.06 -14.60 7.95
N ALA A 24 1.13 -14.87 7.04
CA ALA A 24 1.24 -14.43 5.65
C ALA A 24 1.01 -12.91 5.60
N LEU A 25 2.01 -12.16 5.12
CA LEU A 25 1.93 -10.72 4.91
C LEU A 25 2.56 -10.38 3.56
N SER A 26 1.73 -9.95 2.63
CA SER A 26 2.14 -9.39 1.33
C SER A 26 2.28 -7.87 1.45
N ARG A 27 3.51 -7.40 1.30
CA ARG A 27 3.83 -5.96 1.25
C ARG A 27 3.24 -5.32 0.01
N ASP A 28 3.25 -6.04 -1.11
CA ASP A 28 2.72 -5.56 -2.38
C ASP A 28 1.22 -5.30 -2.31
N LEU A 29 0.48 -6.11 -1.54
CA LEU A 29 -0.94 -5.89 -1.31
C LEU A 29 -1.19 -4.63 -0.49
N VAL A 30 -0.34 -4.32 0.49
CA VAL A 30 -0.42 -3.06 1.25
C VAL A 30 -0.18 -1.86 0.33
N SER A 31 0.90 -1.89 -0.45
CA SER A 31 1.25 -0.80 -1.37
C SER A 31 0.21 -0.60 -2.47
N ALA A 32 -0.30 -1.68 -3.07
CA ALA A 32 -1.33 -1.60 -4.11
C ALA A 32 -2.67 -1.10 -3.56
N SER A 33 -3.05 -1.52 -2.35
CA SER A 33 -4.24 -1.00 -1.66
C SER A 33 -4.13 0.49 -1.38
N MET A 34 -2.96 0.95 -0.91
CA MET A 34 -2.70 2.37 -0.65
C MET A 34 -2.83 3.22 -1.91
N LEU A 35 -2.28 2.75 -3.04
CA LEU A 35 -2.42 3.42 -4.33
C LEU A 35 -3.89 3.48 -4.78
N LEU A 36 -4.61 2.35 -4.68
CA LEU A 36 -6.03 2.27 -5.06
C LEU A 36 -6.89 3.19 -4.19
N SER A 37 -6.70 3.18 -2.86
CA SER A 37 -7.39 4.10 -1.95
C SER A 37 -7.11 5.56 -2.28
N GLY A 38 -5.87 5.91 -2.62
CA GLY A 38 -5.51 7.26 -3.07
C GLY A 38 -6.26 7.67 -4.35
N MET A 39 -6.31 6.79 -5.34
CA MET A 39 -7.04 7.04 -6.59
C MET A 39 -8.56 7.17 -6.36
N LEU A 40 -9.13 6.39 -5.45
CA LEU A 40 -10.54 6.49 -5.08
C LEU A 40 -10.87 7.81 -4.38
N ILE A 41 -9.98 8.32 -3.51
CA ILE A 41 -10.14 9.65 -2.90
C ILE A 41 -10.06 10.73 -3.95
N PHE A 42 -9.08 10.67 -4.85
CA PHE A 42 -8.98 11.62 -5.96
C PHE A 42 -10.22 11.58 -6.86
N TRP A 43 -10.82 10.41 -7.06
CA TRP A 43 -12.03 10.28 -7.85
C TRP A 43 -13.26 10.84 -7.12
N GLY A 44 -13.45 10.53 -5.84
CA GLY A 44 -14.63 10.93 -5.07
C GLY A 44 -14.61 12.37 -4.56
N VAL A 45 -13.43 12.91 -4.22
CA VAL A 45 -13.27 14.26 -3.64
C VAL A 45 -12.52 15.20 -4.59
N GLY A 46 -12.06 14.72 -5.75
CA GLY A 46 -11.21 15.50 -6.67
C GLY A 46 -11.83 16.79 -7.20
N GLU A 47 -13.17 16.88 -7.31
CA GLU A 47 -13.84 18.13 -7.68
C GLU A 47 -13.72 19.19 -6.60
N PHE A 48 -13.98 18.81 -5.36
CA PHE A 48 -13.75 19.69 -4.21
C PHE A 48 -12.28 20.10 -4.13
N LEU A 49 -11.35 19.13 -4.22
CA LEU A 49 -9.91 19.39 -4.17
C LEU A 49 -9.42 20.28 -5.32
N GLY A 50 -10.00 20.16 -6.52
CA GLY A 50 -9.63 20.97 -7.69
C GLY A 50 -10.22 22.38 -7.66
N SER A 51 -11.37 22.56 -7.01
CA SER A 51 -12.03 23.87 -6.87
C SER A 51 -11.30 24.79 -5.89
N VAL A 52 -10.62 24.21 -4.89
CA VAL A 52 -9.93 24.94 -3.83
C VAL A 52 -8.79 25.84 -4.35
N PRO A 53 -7.83 25.35 -5.18
CA PRO A 53 -6.78 26.19 -5.75
C PRO A 53 -7.32 27.28 -6.69
N ILE A 54 -8.43 27.01 -7.38
CA ILE A 54 -9.07 27.97 -8.28
C ILE A 54 -9.67 29.12 -7.46
N GLN A 55 -10.48 28.80 -6.45
CA GLN A 55 -11.03 29.80 -5.53
C GLN A 55 -9.92 30.59 -4.80
N PHE A 56 -8.83 29.92 -4.43
CA PHE A 56 -7.64 30.58 -3.88
C PHE A 56 -7.07 31.60 -4.85
N ALA A 57 -6.80 31.20 -6.10
CA ALA A 57 -6.24 32.07 -7.14
C ALA A 57 -7.16 33.26 -7.43
N GLU A 58 -8.46 33.03 -7.57
CA GLU A 58 -9.46 34.08 -7.76
C GLU A 58 -9.47 35.07 -6.58
N SER A 59 -9.40 34.58 -5.33
CA SER A 59 -9.40 35.42 -4.13
C SER A 59 -8.11 36.22 -3.91
N ALA A 60 -7.00 35.77 -4.52
CA ALA A 60 -5.68 36.40 -4.43
C ALA A 60 -5.46 37.42 -5.55
N TRP A 61 -6.04 37.19 -6.74
CA TRP A 61 -5.91 38.04 -7.92
C TRP A 61 -7.12 38.94 -8.20
N SER A 62 -8.18 38.89 -7.40
CA SER A 62 -9.31 39.82 -7.55
C SER A 62 -8.87 41.28 -7.40
N ASP A 63 -9.23 42.14 -8.36
CA ASP A 63 -9.00 43.58 -8.32
C ASP A 63 -9.45 44.16 -6.98
N GLY A 64 -8.55 44.85 -6.28
CA GLY A 64 -8.77 45.42 -4.93
C GLY A 64 -8.12 44.65 -3.78
N ALA A 65 -7.77 43.37 -3.94
CA ALA A 65 -7.21 42.55 -2.86
C ALA A 65 -5.87 43.07 -2.31
N VAL A 66 -5.08 43.75 -3.16
CA VAL A 66 -3.76 44.33 -2.79
C VAL A 66 -3.86 45.80 -2.40
N LEU A 67 -4.88 46.52 -2.89
CA LEU A 67 -5.03 47.96 -2.69
C LEU A 67 -5.75 48.33 -1.38
N GLU A 68 -6.57 47.42 -0.82
CA GLU A 68 -7.34 47.63 0.43
C GLU A 68 -6.86 46.71 1.58
N MET A 69 -5.62 46.27 1.51
CA MET A 69 -5.10 45.17 2.35
C MET A 69 -4.74 45.67 3.76
N THR A 70 -5.69 45.60 4.70
CA THR A 70 -5.43 45.88 6.13
C THR A 70 -4.82 44.68 6.85
N PRO A 71 -4.10 44.87 7.98
CA PRO A 71 -3.56 43.76 8.78
C PRO A 71 -4.63 42.74 9.21
N GLU A 72 -5.85 43.20 9.52
CA GLU A 72 -6.97 42.34 9.91
C GLU A 72 -7.46 41.50 8.74
N LEU A 73 -7.60 42.10 7.54
CA LEU A 73 -8.02 41.40 6.33
C LEU A 73 -6.96 40.38 5.89
N PHE A 74 -5.67 40.72 6.06
CA PHE A 74 -4.57 39.80 5.81
C PHE A 74 -4.63 38.58 6.72
N LEU A 75 -4.81 38.76 8.03
CA LEU A 75 -4.90 37.64 8.98
C LEU A 75 -6.12 36.75 8.69
N GLN A 76 -7.26 37.32 8.29
CA GLN A 76 -8.44 36.55 7.91
C GLN A 76 -8.21 35.72 6.64
N LYS A 77 -7.65 36.32 5.58
CA LYS A 77 -7.29 35.61 4.34
C LYS A 77 -6.25 34.51 4.61
N TRP A 78 -5.23 34.81 5.40
CA TRP A 78 -4.19 33.86 5.78
C TRP A 78 -4.75 32.65 6.54
N ASN A 79 -5.64 32.90 7.52
CA ASN A 79 -6.31 31.83 8.25
C ASN A 79 -7.16 30.96 7.32
N PHE A 80 -7.97 31.57 6.46
CA PHE A 80 -8.75 30.85 5.45
C PHE A 80 -7.86 29.97 4.54
N TRP A 81 -6.71 30.48 4.11
CA TRP A 81 -5.76 29.73 3.27
C TRP A 81 -5.13 28.55 4.00
N ILE A 82 -4.69 28.74 5.25
CA ILE A 82 -4.15 27.64 6.06
C ILE A 82 -5.18 26.53 6.23
N TRP A 83 -6.42 26.87 6.64
CA TRP A 83 -7.46 25.88 6.83
C TRP A 83 -7.80 25.15 5.54
N THR A 84 -7.93 25.89 4.45
CA THR A 84 -8.21 25.34 3.12
C THR A 84 -7.11 24.37 2.66
N ALA A 85 -5.84 24.73 2.84
CA ALA A 85 -4.71 23.84 2.56
C ALA A 85 -4.68 22.62 3.47
N LEU A 86 -5.00 22.79 4.76
CA LEU A 86 -5.08 21.71 5.74
C LEU A 86 -6.18 20.70 5.33
N PHE A 87 -7.38 21.18 5.01
CA PHE A 87 -8.50 20.34 4.56
C PHE A 87 -8.21 19.61 3.24
N LEU A 88 -7.36 20.17 2.38
CA LEU A 88 -6.91 19.51 1.16
C LEU A 88 -6.02 18.29 1.46
N VAL A 89 -5.13 18.41 2.45
CA VAL A 89 -4.10 17.39 2.76
C VAL A 89 -4.60 16.33 3.76
N ILE A 90 -5.45 16.71 4.72
CA ILE A 90 -6.02 15.83 5.74
C ILE A 90 -6.55 14.49 5.18
N PRO A 91 -7.39 14.44 4.13
CA PRO A 91 -7.95 13.16 3.67
C PRO A 91 -6.85 12.20 3.19
N PHE A 92 -5.79 12.71 2.57
CA PHE A 92 -4.64 11.90 2.17
C PHE A 92 -3.82 11.44 3.37
N LEU A 93 -3.54 12.35 4.30
CA LEU A 93 -2.74 12.07 5.49
C LEU A 93 -3.43 11.07 6.43
N ALA A 94 -4.76 11.13 6.52
CA ALA A 94 -5.57 10.17 7.26
C ALA A 94 -5.68 8.83 6.54
N MET A 95 -5.87 8.82 5.21
CA MET A 95 -6.06 7.59 4.46
C MET A 95 -4.86 6.66 4.49
N ILE A 96 -3.63 7.18 4.37
CA ILE A 96 -2.41 6.36 4.34
C ILE A 96 -2.30 5.41 5.55
N PRO A 97 -2.29 5.90 6.80
CA PRO A 97 -2.19 5.02 7.96
C PRO A 97 -3.42 4.12 8.09
N ILE A 98 -4.62 4.62 7.76
CA ILE A 98 -5.85 3.82 7.81
C ILE A 98 -5.75 2.60 6.87
N THR A 99 -5.38 2.82 5.61
CA THR A 99 -5.25 1.73 4.64
C THR A 99 -4.16 0.75 5.03
N VAL A 100 -3.00 1.24 5.46
CA VAL A 100 -1.89 0.38 5.90
C VAL A 100 -2.30 -0.48 7.09
N VAL A 101 -2.93 0.11 8.11
CA VAL A 101 -3.37 -0.59 9.31
C VAL A 101 -4.46 -1.60 8.97
N LEU A 102 -5.52 -1.19 8.26
CA LEU A 102 -6.64 -2.07 7.92
C LEU A 102 -6.19 -3.26 7.08
N VAL A 103 -5.42 -3.03 6.02
CA VAL A 103 -4.96 -4.09 5.14
C VAL A 103 -4.02 -5.04 5.88
N SER A 104 -3.13 -4.52 6.72
CA SER A 104 -2.23 -5.36 7.54
C SER A 104 -2.99 -6.17 8.60
N LEU A 105 -4.00 -5.59 9.24
CA LEU A 105 -4.84 -6.29 10.21
C LEU A 105 -5.68 -7.39 9.56
N ILE A 106 -6.24 -7.15 8.38
CA ILE A 106 -6.98 -8.15 7.60
C ILE A 106 -6.07 -9.32 7.22
N GLN A 107 -4.86 -9.04 6.71
CA GLN A 107 -3.91 -10.09 6.34
C GLN A 107 -3.46 -10.94 7.55
N THR A 108 -3.17 -10.29 8.67
CA THR A 108 -2.70 -10.96 9.90
C THR A 108 -3.82 -11.57 10.73
N ARG A 109 -5.09 -11.31 10.37
CA ARG A 109 -6.30 -11.66 11.13
C ARG A 109 -6.24 -11.15 12.57
N PHE A 110 -6.00 -9.84 12.71
CA PHE A 110 -5.95 -9.09 13.99
C PHE A 110 -4.94 -9.62 15.01
N LEU A 111 -3.79 -10.09 14.51
CA LEU A 111 -2.75 -10.65 15.37
C LEU A 111 -1.93 -9.52 16.02
N PHE A 112 -2.06 -9.35 17.33
CA PHE A 112 -1.30 -8.37 18.11
C PHE A 112 -0.26 -9.09 18.99
N LEU A 113 1.04 -8.80 18.79
CA LEU A 113 2.15 -9.36 19.59
C LEU A 113 2.94 -8.27 20.29
N PRO A 114 2.56 -7.90 21.53
CA PRO A 114 3.33 -6.94 22.33
C PRO A 114 4.76 -7.43 22.59
N SER A 115 4.97 -8.74 22.70
CA SER A 115 6.27 -9.36 22.96
C SER A 115 7.32 -9.07 21.88
N LYS A 116 6.90 -8.81 20.64
CA LYS A 116 7.80 -8.43 19.54
C LYS A 116 8.18 -6.94 19.52
N LEU A 117 7.57 -6.11 20.36
CA LEU A 117 7.98 -4.71 20.54
C LEU A 117 9.26 -4.59 21.38
N SER A 118 9.65 -5.66 22.09
CA SER A 118 10.89 -5.67 22.86
C SER A 118 12.13 -5.64 21.95
N PRO A 119 13.11 -4.75 22.19
CA PRO A 119 14.32 -4.69 21.37
C PRO A 119 15.14 -5.97 21.55
N GLN A 120 15.27 -6.75 20.46
CA GLN A 120 16.07 -7.96 20.44
C GLN A 120 17.50 -7.64 20.01
N TRP A 121 18.40 -7.45 20.98
CA TRP A 121 19.82 -7.13 20.75
C TRP A 121 20.56 -8.14 19.86
N LYS A 122 20.12 -9.41 19.83
CA LYS A 122 20.64 -10.44 18.92
C LYS A 122 20.46 -10.12 17.43
N ASN A 123 19.46 -9.31 17.06
CA ASN A 123 19.19 -8.95 15.67
C ASN A 123 19.96 -7.70 15.21
N LEU A 124 20.70 -7.02 16.09
CA LEU A 124 21.44 -5.80 15.80
C LEU A 124 22.88 -6.03 15.32
N ASN A 125 23.33 -7.28 15.14
CA ASN A 125 24.70 -7.55 14.69
C ASN A 125 24.87 -7.20 13.20
N PRO A 126 25.60 -6.13 12.84
CA PRO A 126 25.69 -5.62 11.47
C PRO A 126 26.44 -6.59 10.54
N LEU A 127 27.38 -7.38 11.05
CA LEU A 127 28.15 -8.35 10.25
C LEU A 127 27.25 -9.48 9.72
N THR A 128 26.35 -9.99 10.55
CA THR A 128 25.36 -11.01 10.14
C THR A 128 24.26 -10.45 9.22
N GLY A 129 23.99 -9.14 9.30
CA GLY A 129 23.10 -8.45 8.37
C GLY A 129 23.72 -8.33 6.99
N LEU A 130 24.99 -7.89 6.91
CA LEU A 130 25.74 -7.77 5.67
C LEU A 130 25.91 -9.11 4.94
N SER A 131 26.25 -10.18 5.66
CA SER A 131 26.41 -11.51 5.02
C SER A 131 25.09 -12.06 4.46
N ARG A 132 23.95 -11.75 5.08
CA ARG A 132 22.63 -12.08 4.52
C ARG A 132 22.35 -11.30 3.24
N ILE A 133 22.65 -10.01 3.21
CA ILE A 133 22.41 -9.15 2.04
C ILE A 133 23.26 -9.58 0.84
N PHE A 134 24.51 -10.00 1.06
CA PHE A 134 25.43 -10.46 0.00
C PHE A 134 25.41 -11.98 -0.25
N SER A 135 24.39 -12.70 0.21
CA SER A 135 24.24 -14.13 -0.06
C SER A 135 23.70 -14.40 -1.47
N LEU A 136 23.99 -15.58 -2.03
CA LEU A 136 23.43 -16.05 -3.30
C LEU A 136 21.89 -16.06 -3.28
N ASP A 137 21.30 -16.36 -2.13
CA ASP A 137 19.85 -16.32 -1.94
C ASP A 137 19.29 -14.90 -2.14
N SER A 138 20.00 -13.88 -1.67
CA SER A 138 19.61 -12.48 -1.86
C SER A 138 19.70 -12.05 -3.33
N LEU A 139 20.71 -12.51 -4.07
CA LEU A 139 20.81 -12.25 -5.52
C LEU A 139 19.62 -12.85 -6.29
N VAL A 140 19.21 -14.07 -5.94
CA VAL A 140 18.04 -14.72 -6.55
C VAL A 140 16.76 -13.94 -6.23
N VAL A 141 16.57 -13.51 -4.99
CA VAL A 141 15.41 -12.68 -4.59
C VAL A 141 15.38 -11.36 -5.35
N VAL A 142 16.53 -10.69 -5.51
CA VAL A 142 16.64 -9.45 -6.29
C VAL A 142 16.31 -9.71 -7.76
N GLY A 143 16.81 -10.79 -8.35
CA GLY A 143 16.52 -11.16 -9.74
C GLY A 143 15.02 -11.37 -9.98
N PHE A 144 14.34 -12.14 -9.12
CA PHE A 144 12.89 -12.30 -9.21
C PHE A 144 12.13 -10.98 -8.96
N GLY A 145 12.64 -10.12 -8.08
CA GLY A 145 12.10 -8.78 -7.86
C GLY A 145 12.17 -7.90 -9.10
N LEU A 146 13.32 -7.87 -9.78
CA LEU A 146 13.52 -7.13 -11.03
C LEU A 146 12.62 -7.65 -12.15
N LEU A 147 12.46 -8.97 -12.25
CA LEU A 147 11.54 -9.58 -13.21
C LEU A 147 10.10 -9.11 -12.96
N LYS A 148 9.65 -9.16 -11.70
CA LYS A 148 8.31 -8.69 -11.31
C LYS A 148 8.11 -7.21 -11.65
N ILE A 149 9.09 -6.36 -11.33
CA ILE A 149 9.06 -4.92 -11.65
C ILE A 149 8.98 -4.71 -13.17
N THR A 150 9.79 -5.43 -13.94
CA THR A 150 9.84 -5.29 -15.40
C THR A 150 8.51 -5.68 -16.04
N LEU A 151 7.89 -6.78 -15.59
CA LEU A 151 6.56 -7.20 -16.06
C LEU A 151 5.50 -6.15 -15.76
N VAL A 152 5.46 -5.67 -14.52
CA VAL A 152 4.50 -4.64 -14.10
C VAL A 152 4.72 -3.34 -14.87
N ALA A 153 5.96 -2.88 -14.99
CA ALA A 153 6.31 -1.67 -15.73
C ALA A 153 5.94 -1.79 -17.21
N SER A 154 6.21 -2.93 -17.85
CA SER A 154 5.85 -3.18 -19.25
C SER A 154 4.34 -3.16 -19.46
N PHE A 155 3.57 -3.74 -18.53
CA PHE A 155 2.11 -3.72 -18.57
C PHE A 155 1.55 -2.30 -18.42
N ILE A 156 2.05 -1.53 -17.45
CA ILE A 156 1.66 -0.14 -17.24
C ILE A 156 2.01 0.68 -18.49
N MET A 157 3.21 0.51 -19.02
CA MET A 157 3.69 1.19 -20.22
C MET A 157 2.77 0.92 -21.40
N TRP A 158 2.43 -0.34 -21.66
CA TRP A 158 1.46 -0.72 -22.70
C TRP A 158 0.11 -0.02 -22.51
N MET A 159 -0.40 0.03 -21.28
CA MET A 159 -1.68 0.68 -20.96
C MET A 159 -1.65 2.19 -21.22
N VAL A 160 -0.54 2.86 -20.88
CA VAL A 160 -0.31 4.29 -21.15
C VAL A 160 -0.19 4.55 -22.65
N PHE A 161 0.56 3.72 -23.39
CA PHE A 161 0.69 3.84 -24.84
C PHE A 161 -0.65 3.71 -25.56
N ARG A 162 -1.57 2.89 -25.05
CA ARG A 162 -2.94 2.79 -25.58
C ARG A 162 -3.74 4.10 -25.41
N GLN A 163 -3.45 4.88 -24.37
CA GLN A 163 -4.13 6.16 -24.11
C GLN A 163 -3.43 7.35 -24.78
N LEU A 164 -2.18 7.20 -25.23
CA LEU A 164 -1.37 8.26 -25.86
C LEU A 164 -2.08 9.02 -27.01
N PRO A 165 -2.83 8.37 -27.92
CA PRO A 165 -3.59 9.08 -28.94
C PRO A 165 -4.64 10.04 -28.37
N GLN A 166 -5.23 9.71 -27.21
CA GLN A 166 -6.21 10.56 -26.54
C GLN A 166 -5.53 11.80 -25.95
N PHE A 167 -4.28 11.67 -25.47
CA PHE A 167 -3.47 12.82 -25.04
C PHE A 167 -3.13 13.75 -26.22
N GLY A 168 -2.82 13.21 -27.39
CA GLY A 168 -2.56 14.03 -28.60
C GLY A 168 -3.78 14.83 -29.06
N ASN A 169 -5.00 14.33 -28.81
CA ASN A 169 -6.24 15.04 -29.14
C ASN A 169 -6.54 16.22 -28.18
N LEU A 170 -5.93 16.26 -26.98
CA LEU A 170 -6.11 17.37 -26.04
C LEU A 170 -5.63 18.70 -26.62
N CYS A 171 -4.59 18.68 -27.46
CA CYS A 171 -4.03 19.88 -28.09
C CYS A 171 -4.97 20.55 -29.10
N ARG A 172 -6.10 19.90 -29.45
CA ARG A 172 -7.09 20.40 -30.41
C ARG A 172 -8.37 20.93 -29.75
N LEU A 173 -8.49 20.77 -28.44
CA LEU A 173 -9.66 21.19 -27.67
C LEU A 173 -9.47 22.63 -27.15
N GLU A 174 -10.58 23.31 -26.87
CA GLU A 174 -10.54 24.57 -26.13
C GLU A 174 -9.99 24.35 -24.71
N PHE A 175 -9.37 25.38 -24.14
CA PHE A 175 -8.62 25.28 -22.89
C PHE A 175 -9.42 24.65 -21.73
N HIS A 176 -10.68 25.06 -21.57
CA HIS A 176 -11.53 24.54 -20.51
C HIS A 176 -11.88 23.06 -20.71
N GLU A 177 -12.26 22.67 -21.93
CA GLU A 177 -12.56 21.29 -22.28
C GLU A 177 -11.33 20.39 -22.20
N ALA A 178 -10.16 20.91 -22.59
CA ALA A 178 -8.89 20.20 -22.49
C ALA A 178 -8.56 19.84 -21.04
N ILE A 179 -8.79 20.74 -20.07
CA ILE A 179 -8.56 20.48 -18.64
C ILE A 179 -9.51 19.39 -18.12
N LEU A 180 -10.81 19.50 -18.42
CA LEU A 180 -11.79 18.51 -17.99
C LEU A 180 -11.49 17.12 -18.57
N ARG A 181 -11.13 17.07 -19.86
CA ARG A 181 -10.77 15.81 -20.52
C ARG A 181 -9.47 15.23 -19.96
N MET A 182 -8.47 16.06 -19.70
CA MET A 182 -7.20 15.66 -19.11
C MET A 182 -7.39 15.07 -17.70
N LYS A 183 -8.21 15.71 -16.86
CA LYS A 183 -8.59 15.18 -15.54
C LYS A 183 -9.19 13.78 -15.67
N GLY A 184 -10.15 13.59 -16.58
CA GLY A 184 -10.78 12.29 -16.81
C GLY A 184 -9.79 11.22 -17.26
N LEU A 185 -8.86 11.57 -18.15
CA LEU A 185 -7.82 10.65 -18.62
C LEU A 185 -6.86 10.25 -17.50
N ILE A 186 -6.36 11.22 -16.72
CA ILE A 186 -5.41 10.97 -15.62
C ILE A 186 -6.06 10.09 -14.56
N LEU A 187 -7.25 10.47 -14.09
CA LEU A 187 -7.97 9.70 -13.05
C LEU A 187 -8.38 8.32 -13.57
N GLY A 188 -8.93 8.24 -14.79
CA GLY A 188 -9.34 6.97 -15.39
C GLY A 188 -8.18 6.00 -15.57
N THR A 189 -7.06 6.48 -16.13
CA THR A 189 -5.85 5.67 -16.31
C THR A 189 -5.25 5.25 -14.97
N GLY A 190 -5.13 6.19 -14.02
CA GLY A 190 -4.58 5.91 -12.69
C GLY A 190 -5.40 4.90 -11.90
N LEU A 191 -6.73 4.97 -12.00
CA LEU A 191 -7.65 4.06 -11.33
C LEU A 191 -7.62 2.66 -11.98
N GLN A 192 -7.53 2.57 -13.31
CA GLN A 192 -7.31 1.31 -14.02
C GLN A 192 -5.96 0.66 -13.66
N ILE A 193 -4.87 1.43 -13.62
CA ILE A 193 -3.54 0.92 -13.22
C ILE A 193 -3.59 0.40 -11.78
N SER A 194 -4.14 1.20 -10.86
CA SER A 194 -4.19 0.83 -9.44
C SER A 194 -5.06 -0.41 -9.20
N LEU A 195 -6.16 -0.57 -9.94
CA LEU A 195 -7.00 -1.77 -9.88
C LEU A 195 -6.25 -3.02 -10.36
N VAL A 196 -5.52 -2.94 -11.48
CA VAL A 196 -4.74 -4.09 -11.97
C VAL A 196 -3.63 -4.46 -10.98
N LEU A 197 -2.90 -3.47 -10.45
CA LEU A 197 -1.88 -3.71 -9.42
C LEU A 197 -2.46 -4.35 -8.17
N PHE A 198 -3.64 -3.91 -7.75
CA PHE A 198 -4.37 -4.50 -6.63
C PHE A 198 -4.74 -5.97 -6.90
N CYS A 199 -5.27 -6.28 -8.08
CA CYS A 199 -5.57 -7.66 -8.47
C CYS A 199 -4.32 -8.56 -8.50
N LEU A 200 -3.21 -8.07 -9.05
CA LEU A 200 -1.93 -8.79 -9.07
C LEU A 200 -1.40 -9.03 -7.65
N ALA A 201 -1.47 -8.02 -6.80
CA ALA A 201 -1.02 -8.13 -5.41
C ALA A 201 -1.92 -9.06 -4.57
N LEU A 202 -3.22 -9.12 -4.89
CA LEU A 202 -4.16 -10.06 -4.28
C LEU A 202 -3.83 -11.51 -4.69
N ALA A 203 -3.48 -11.75 -5.95
CA ALA A 203 -3.02 -13.06 -6.41
C ALA A 203 -1.72 -13.48 -5.73
N ASP A 204 -0.75 -12.56 -5.61
CA ASP A 204 0.50 -12.79 -4.88
C ASP A 204 0.25 -13.08 -3.40
N TYR A 205 -0.67 -12.35 -2.75
CA TYR A 205 -1.09 -12.66 -1.39
C TYR A 205 -1.71 -14.07 -1.28
N GLY A 206 -2.55 -14.48 -2.25
CA GLY A 206 -3.10 -15.83 -2.30
C GLY A 206 -2.01 -16.91 -2.36
N TRP A 207 -0.98 -16.69 -3.18
CA TRP A 207 0.19 -17.58 -3.25
C TRP A 207 0.98 -17.62 -1.94
N GLN A 208 1.26 -16.45 -1.35
CA GLN A 208 1.95 -16.35 -0.07
C GLN A 208 1.15 -17.01 1.07
N PHE A 209 -0.18 -16.86 1.07
CA PHE A 209 -1.07 -17.50 2.02
C PHE A 209 -1.03 -19.03 1.86
N TYR A 210 -1.09 -19.54 0.64
CA TYR A 210 -0.95 -20.97 0.35
C TYR A 210 0.41 -21.50 0.82
N ARG A 211 1.51 -20.82 0.48
CA ARG A 211 2.87 -21.19 0.89
C ARG A 211 3.02 -21.17 2.42
N HIS A 212 2.41 -20.19 3.09
CA HIS A 212 2.39 -20.12 4.54
C HIS A 212 1.64 -21.32 5.15
N LYS A 213 0.49 -21.69 4.59
CA LYS A 213 -0.26 -22.90 5.01
C LYS A 213 0.57 -24.17 4.83
N GLN A 214 1.29 -24.30 3.71
CA GLN A 214 2.19 -25.43 3.48
C GLN A 214 3.36 -25.48 4.48
N ARG A 215 3.94 -24.32 4.84
CA ARG A 215 5.00 -24.24 5.84
C ARG A 215 4.56 -24.63 7.25
N LEU A 216 3.27 -24.47 7.55
CA LEU A 216 2.67 -24.88 8.83
C LEU A 216 2.42 -26.39 8.91
N LYS A 217 2.57 -27.16 7.82
CA LYS A 217 2.41 -28.62 7.90
C LYS A 217 3.44 -29.25 8.83
N MET A 218 3.01 -30.32 9.48
CA MET A 218 3.78 -31.05 10.47
C MET A 218 4.28 -32.38 9.90
N THR A 219 5.40 -32.88 10.43
CA THR A 219 5.80 -34.27 10.21
C THR A 219 5.01 -35.22 11.11
N PHE A 220 5.04 -36.52 10.80
CA PHE A 220 4.43 -37.54 11.66
C PHE A 220 5.00 -37.53 13.08
N GLU A 221 6.31 -37.34 13.22
CA GLU A 221 6.99 -37.26 14.51
C GLU A 221 6.54 -36.03 15.31
N GLU A 222 6.50 -34.84 14.68
CA GLU A 222 6.04 -33.61 15.30
C GLU A 222 4.58 -33.74 15.79
N LEU A 223 3.70 -34.38 15.00
CA LEU A 223 2.31 -34.62 15.37
C LEU A 223 2.20 -35.57 16.56
N ARG A 224 2.95 -36.67 16.54
CA ARG A 224 2.94 -37.69 17.62
C ARG A 224 3.45 -37.11 18.93
N GLU A 225 4.49 -36.28 18.89
CA GLU A 225 4.98 -35.57 20.07
C GLU A 225 3.96 -34.60 20.63
N GLU A 226 3.26 -33.86 19.78
CA GLU A 226 2.27 -32.88 20.23
C GLU A 226 1.06 -33.55 20.91
N ILE A 227 0.61 -34.70 20.40
CA ILE A 227 -0.44 -35.52 21.02
C ILE A 227 0.01 -36.04 22.39
N ARG A 228 1.22 -36.61 22.50
CA ARG A 228 1.76 -37.06 23.80
C ARG A 228 1.88 -35.93 24.81
N GLN A 229 2.29 -34.74 24.37
CA GLN A 229 2.36 -33.56 25.23
C GLN A 229 0.98 -33.08 25.69
N GLN A 230 -0.08 -33.30 24.89
CA GLN A 230 -1.45 -33.01 25.30
C GLN A 230 -1.97 -34.04 26.30
N GLU A 231 -1.67 -35.31 26.12
CA GLU A 231 -2.06 -36.38 27.06
C GLU A 231 -1.41 -36.17 28.44
N ARG A 232 -0.13 -35.79 28.49
CA ARG A 232 0.59 -35.51 29.75
C ARG A 232 0.16 -34.21 30.45
N ALA A 233 -0.54 -33.33 29.74
CA ALA A 233 -0.99 -32.03 30.27
C ALA A 233 -2.46 -32.06 30.72
N LYS A 234 -3.15 -33.18 30.53
CA LYS A 234 -4.47 -33.48 31.12
C LYS A 234 -4.28 -34.24 32.42
#